data_AF-A0A9D9L8V9-F1
#
_entry.id   AF-A0A9D9L8V9-F1
#
_cell.length_a   1.000
_cell.length_b   1.000
_cell.length_c   1.000
_cell.angle_alpha   90.00
_cell.angle_beta   90.00
_cell.angle_gamma   90.00
#
_symmetry.space_group_name_H-M   'P 1'
#
loop_
_entity.id
_entity.type
_entity.pdbx_description
1 polymer ?
#
loop_
_entity_poly.entity_id
_entity_poly.type
_entity_poly.pdbx_seq_one_letter_code
_entity_poly.pdbx_strand_id
1 'polypeptide(L)' 'MIQLLGIEKELSGPNGQAVMEGYDKVLLALDERLSEGLRQGLPPSEYTAAEQMQKAVLIARKLLRLAIIPVDNG' A
#
# COMPACT_ATOMS: atom_id res chain seq x y z
N MET A 1 -3.79 22.43 12.67
CA MET A 1 -4.88 21.47 12.37
C MET A 1 -4.44 20.69 11.14
N ILE A 2 -4.04 19.42 11.29
CA ILE A 2 -3.62 18.60 10.14
C ILE A 2 -4.91 18.15 9.44
N GLN A 3 -5.09 18.55 8.19
CA GLN A 3 -6.17 17.98 7.38
C GLN A 3 -5.76 16.57 6.99
N LEU A 4 -6.49 15.58 7.50
CA LEU A 4 -6.33 14.19 7.10
C LEU A 4 -6.58 14.05 5.59
N LEU A 5 -5.70 13.32 4.92
CA LEU A 5 -5.90 12.87 3.54
C LEU A 5 -7.19 12.04 3.45
N GLY A 6 -7.80 11.94 2.26
CA GLY A 6 -9.04 11.18 2.07
C GLY A 6 -8.96 9.74 2.60
N ILE A 7 -7.85 9.06 2.33
CA ILE A 7 -7.55 7.70 2.80
C ILE A 7 -7.48 7.64 4.34
N GLU A 8 -6.85 8.62 4.99
CA GLU A 8 -6.75 8.63 6.45
C GLU A 8 -8.12 8.84 7.12
N LYS A 9 -8.99 9.65 6.51
CA LYS A 9 -10.39 9.80 6.97
C LYS A 9 -11.15 8.49 6.87
N GLU A 10 -11.05 7.81 5.73
CA GLU A 10 -11.71 6.51 5.52
C GLU A 10 -11.20 5.44 6.51
N LEU A 11 -9.89 5.41 6.77
CA LEU A 11 -9.26 4.48 7.71
C LEU A 11 -9.63 4.78 9.17
N SER A 12 -9.89 6.05 9.52
CA SER A 12 -10.34 6.44 10.87
C SER A 12 -11.82 6.15 11.15
N GLY A 13 -12.58 5.72 10.14
CA GLY A 13 -14.00 5.41 10.27
C GLY A 13 -14.29 4.08 10.99
N PRO A 14 -15.57 3.78 11.30
CA PRO A 14 -15.97 2.54 12.01
C PRO A 14 -15.61 1.24 11.25
N ASN A 15 -15.35 1.34 9.95
CA ASN A 15 -14.96 0.22 9.09
C ASN A 15 -13.46 0.25 8.71
N GLY A 16 -12.63 0.98 9.46
CA GLY A 16 -11.22 1.21 9.14
C GLY A 16 -10.44 -0.06 8.80
N GLN A 17 -10.67 -1.14 9.54
CA GLN A 17 -10.08 -2.46 9.27
C GLN A 17 -10.45 -3.01 7.89
N ALA A 18 -11.73 -2.99 7.52
CA ALA A 18 -12.20 -3.48 6.23
C ALA A 18 -11.72 -2.60 5.07
N VAL A 19 -11.65 -1.28 5.28
CA VAL A 19 -11.09 -0.33 4.32
C VAL A 19 -9.60 -0.60 4.10
N MET A 20 -8.84 -0.79 5.18
CA MET A 20 -7.42 -1.15 5.12
C MET A 20 -7.20 -2.44 4.33
N GLU A 21 -8.00 -3.49 4.59
CA GLU A 21 -7.93 -4.75 3.85
C GLU A 21 -8.25 -4.58 2.37
N GLY A 22 -9.19 -3.69 2.02
CA GLY A 22 -9.49 -3.32 0.64
C GLY A 22 -8.27 -2.71 -0.06
N TYR A 23 -7.61 -1.76 0.57
CA TYR A 23 -6.38 -1.16 0.05
C TYR A 23 -5.21 -2.16 -0.01
N ASP A 24 -5.03 -3.04 0.98
CA ASP A 24 -3.98 -4.07 0.99
C ASP A 24 -4.16 -5.05 -0.19
N LYS A 25 -5.40 -5.43 -0.52
CA LYS A 25 -5.72 -6.27 -1.69
C LYS A 25 -5.36 -5.61 -3.01
N VAL A 26 -5.65 -4.32 -3.17
CA VAL A 26 -5.29 -3.57 -4.38
C VAL A 26 -3.77 -3.52 -4.53
N LEU A 27 -3.05 -3.22 -3.44
CA LEU A 27 -1.59 -3.15 -3.44
C LEU A 27 -0.94 -4.50 -3.77
N LEU A 28 -1.47 -5.61 -3.22
CA LEU A 28 -1.03 -6.96 -3.56
C LEU A 28 -1.24 -7.28 -5.05
N ALA A 29 -2.42 -6.96 -5.59
CA ALA A 29 -2.70 -7.22 -7.01
C ALA A 29 -1.78 -6.42 -7.95
N LEU A 30 -1.37 -5.21 -7.56
CA LEU A 30 -0.38 -4.42 -8.32
C LEU A 30 1.01 -5.04 -8.25
N ASP A 31 1.43 -5.54 -7.09
CA ASP A 31 2.71 -6.24 -6.90
C ASP A 31 2.79 -7.53 -7.72
N GLU A 32 1.70 -8.29 -7.77
CA GLU A 32 1.58 -9.51 -8.58
C GLU A 32 1.71 -9.21 -10.07
N ARG A 33 1.02 -8.17 -10.56
CA ARG A 33 1.12 -7.74 -11.97
C ARG A 33 2.53 -7.29 -12.33
N LEU A 34 3.19 -6.56 -11.44
CA LEU A 34 4.55 -6.10 -11.64
C LEU A 34 5.54 -7.27 -11.66
N SER A 35 5.38 -8.22 -10.75
CA SER A 35 6.19 -9.44 -10.67
C SER A 35 6.01 -10.31 -11.92
N GLU A 36 4.80 -10.39 -12.46
CA GLU A 36 4.53 -11.08 -13.71
C GLU A 36 5.18 -10.37 -14.90
N GLY A 37 5.10 -9.04 -14.97
CA GLY A 37 5.82 -8.26 -15.98
C GLY A 37 7.33 -8.53 -15.95
N LEU A 38 7.94 -8.49 -14.77
CA LEU A 38 9.36 -8.82 -14.58
C LEU A 38 9.70 -10.22 -15.07
N ARG A 39 8.85 -11.22 -14.77
CA ARG A 39 9.03 -12.61 -15.20
C ARG A 39 8.96 -12.79 -16.72
N GLN A 40 8.09 -12.02 -17.38
CA GLN A 40 7.94 -12.02 -18.83
C GLN A 40 9.10 -11.33 -19.56
N GLY A 41 10.03 -10.73 -18.83
CA GLY A 41 11.24 -10.11 -19.38
C GLY A 41 11.03 -8.65 -19.73
N LEU A 42 10.79 -7.81 -18.71
CA LEU A 42 10.84 -6.36 -18.87
C LEU A 42 12.19 -5.93 -19.48
N PRO A 43 12.24 -4.79 -20.19
CA PRO A 43 13.50 -4.22 -20.62
C PRO A 43 14.41 -3.91 -19.41
N PRO A 44 15.75 -4.05 -19.51
CA PRO A 44 16.70 -3.69 -18.45
C PRO A 44 16.49 -2.30 -17.83
N SER A 45 16.06 -1.34 -18.65
CA SER A 45 15.74 0.03 -18.24
C SER A 45 14.56 0.14 -17.27
N GLU A 46 13.69 -0.87 -17.22
CA GLU A 46 12.49 -0.90 -16.40
C GLU A 46 12.66 -1.72 -15.11
N TYR A 47 13.72 -2.52 -14.98
CA TYR A 47 13.97 -3.31 -13.76
C TYR A 47 14.13 -2.43 -12.53
N THR A 48 14.94 -1.38 -12.62
CA THR A 48 15.14 -0.45 -11.50
C THR A 48 13.83 0.23 -11.10
N ALA A 49 13.00 0.60 -12.07
CA ALA A 49 11.69 1.20 -11.81
C ALA A 49 10.74 0.18 -11.15
N ALA A 50 10.75 -1.07 -11.61
CA ALA A 50 9.98 -2.15 -11.03
C ALA A 50 10.39 -2.47 -9.59
N GLU A 51 11.69 -2.59 -9.29
CA GLU A 51 12.17 -2.78 -7.93
C GLU A 51 11.75 -1.63 -6.99
N GLN A 52 11.82 -0.39 -7.47
CA GLN A 52 11.36 0.79 -6.72
C GLN A 52 9.85 0.73 -6.46
N MET A 53 9.06 0.31 -7.46
CA MET A 53 7.61 0.15 -7.31
C MET A 53 7.26 -0.96 -6.31
N GLN A 54 7.92 -2.12 -6.36
CA GLN A 54 7.73 -3.18 -5.35
C GLN A 54 8.05 -2.69 -3.93
N LYS A 55 9.15 -1.94 -3.77
CA LYS A 55 9.52 -1.34 -2.49
C LYS A 55 8.48 -0.31 -2.02
N ALA A 56 7.95 0.51 -2.92
CA ALA A 56 6.90 1.48 -2.61
C ALA A 56 5.61 0.78 -2.16
N VAL A 57 5.19 -0.28 -2.84
CA VAL A 57 4.04 -1.11 -2.43
C VAL A 57 4.26 -1.68 -1.02
N LEU A 58 5.42 -2.27 -0.75
CA LEU A 58 5.75 -2.80 0.57
C LEU A 58 5.65 -1.72 1.67
N ILE A 59 6.18 -0.52 1.42
CA ILE A 59 6.11 0.60 2.36
C ILE A 59 4.66 1.04 2.58
N ALA A 60 3.89 1.24 1.51
CA ALA A 60 2.48 1.63 1.59
C ALA A 60 1.65 0.64 2.41
N ARG A 61 1.86 -0.66 2.20
CA ARG A 61 1.20 -1.72 2.98
C ARG A 61 1.57 -1.69 4.47
N LYS A 62 2.80 -1.31 4.82
CA LYS A 62 3.20 -1.12 6.23
C LYS A 62 2.53 0.11 6.84
N LEU A 63 2.50 1.22 6.10
CA LEU A 63 1.84 2.46 6.54
C LEU A 63 0.34 2.25 6.77
N LEU A 64 -0.35 1.53 5.87
CA LEU A 64 -1.77 1.18 6.03
C LEU A 64 -2.06 0.42 7.33
N ARG A 65 -1.20 -0.53 7.70
CA ARG A 65 -1.33 -1.26 8.96
C ARG A 65 -1.08 -0.37 10.18
N LEU A 66 -0.12 0.55 10.09
CA LEU A 66 0.13 1.53 11.16
C LEU A 66 -1.06 2.48 11.37
N ALA A 67 -1.75 2.86 10.30
CA ALA A 67 -2.87 3.80 10.36
C ALA A 67 -4.10 3.28 11.13
N ILE A 68 -4.21 1.97 11.32
CA ILE A 68 -5.32 1.32 12.04
C ILE A 68 -4.91 0.73 13.39
N ILE A 69 -3.63 0.76 13.75
CA ILE A 69 -3.18 0.34 15.08
C ILE A 69 -3.72 1.38 16.09
N PRO A 70 -4.47 0.94 17.13
CA PRO A 70 -4.88 1.85 18.19
C PRO A 70 -3.63 2.46 18.83
N VAL A 71 -3.49 3.77 18.77
CA VAL A 71 -2.50 4.47 19.58
C VAL A 71 -3.14 4.62 20.96
N ASP A 72 -2.70 3.81 21.92
CA ASP A 72 -3.04 4.01 23.33
C ASP A 72 -2.53 5.39 23.74
N ASN A 73 -3.44 6.36 23.78
CA ASN A 73 -3.19 7.67 24.37
C ASN A 73 -3.54 7.53 25.85
N GLY A 74 -2.59 6.97 26.63
CA GLY A 74 -2.69 6.91 28.09
C GLY A 74 -2.95 8.27 28.73
#